data_AF-A0A261QUI4-F1
#
_entry.id   AF-A0A261QUI4-F1
#
_cell.length_a   1.000
_cell.length_b   1.000
_cell.length_c   1.000
_cell.angle_alpha   90.00
_cell.angle_beta   90.00
_cell.angle_gamma   90.00
#
_symmetry.space_group_name_H-M   'P 1'
#
loop_
_entity.id
_entity.type
_entity.pdbx_description
1 polymer ?
#
loop_
_entity_poly.entity_id
_entity_poly.type
_entity_poly.pdbx_seq_one_letter_code
_entity_poly.pdbx_strand_id
1 'polypeptide(L)'
;MRAWLQDGAAGGNMPSQLNSLPPRLHLLEPGAETWHVMVADTSRGRLYVLYDATDHEARVRDFGLIVLGMGALCIMAACEVMLLNAELPGDIRHRVARAQRH
;
A
#
# COMPACT_ATOMS: atom_id res chain seq x y z
N MET A 1 -2.31 12.03 14.05
CA MET A 1 -3.62 11.84 14.69
C MET A 1 -4.09 13.17 15.25
N ARG A 2 -5.29 13.62 14.90
CA ARG A 2 -5.90 14.86 15.40
C ARG A 2 -7.30 14.55 15.91
N ALA A 3 -7.71 15.18 17.01
CA ALA A 3 -9.02 14.97 17.60
C ALA A 3 -9.63 16.31 18.00
N TRP A 4 -10.94 16.45 17.76
CA TRP A 4 -11.72 17.62 18.11
C TRP A 4 -12.99 17.18 18.80
N LEU A 5 -13.33 17.84 19.92
CA LEU A 5 -14.60 17.68 20.61
C LEU A 5 -15.45 18.92 20.35
N GLN A 6 -16.62 18.73 19.78
CA GLN A 6 -17.57 19.79 19.46
C GLN A 6 -18.72 19.75 20.47
N ASP A 7 -18.63 20.58 21.51
CA ASP A 7 -19.71 20.86 22.46
C ASP A 7 -20.49 22.10 21.96
N GLY A 8 -21.25 21.96 20.85
CA GLY A 8 -22.04 23.05 20.25
C GLY A 8 -21.51 23.57 18.90
N ALA A 9 -21.23 24.87 18.77
CA ALA A 9 -20.77 25.46 17.50
C ALA A 9 -19.39 24.92 17.10
N ALA A 10 -19.19 24.60 15.82
CA ALA A 10 -17.96 24.02 15.30
C ALA A 10 -16.75 24.87 15.70
N GLY A 11 -15.86 24.33 16.53
CA GLY A 11 -14.65 25.01 16.98
C GLY A 11 -13.79 25.39 15.77
N GLY A 12 -13.41 26.66 15.66
CA GLY A 12 -12.80 27.28 14.46
C GLY A 12 -11.46 26.73 13.98
N ASN A 13 -10.97 25.62 14.55
CA ASN A 13 -9.74 24.94 14.15
C ASN A 13 -10.00 23.55 13.52
N MET A 14 -11.26 23.22 13.23
CA MET A 14 -11.62 21.99 12.51
C MET A 14 -11.75 22.28 11.00
N PRO A 15 -11.11 21.49 10.12
CA PRO A 15 -11.27 21.60 8.67
C PRO A 15 -12.74 21.62 8.26
N SER A 16 -13.11 22.54 7.38
CA SER A 16 -14.51 22.73 6.96
C SER A 16 -15.13 21.49 6.32
N GLN A 17 -14.30 20.61 5.73
CA GLN A 17 -14.74 19.32 5.15
C GLN A 17 -15.29 18.34 6.20
N LEU A 18 -15.00 18.54 7.49
CA LEU A 18 -15.45 17.68 8.59
C LEU A 18 -16.78 18.13 9.20
N ASN A 19 -17.17 19.41 9.01
CA ASN A 19 -18.32 20.02 9.69
C ASN A 19 -19.68 19.40 9.31
N SER A 20 -19.80 18.77 8.14
CA SER A 20 -21.05 18.21 7.62
C SER A 20 -21.10 16.68 7.67
N LEU A 21 -20.10 16.01 8.25
CA LEU A 21 -20.05 14.55 8.26
C LEU A 21 -21.04 13.97 9.28
N PRO A 22 -21.92 13.04 8.85
CA PRO A 22 -22.81 12.35 9.78
C PRO A 22 -22.01 11.44 10.72
N PRO A 23 -22.54 11.10 11.92
CA PRO A 23 -21.88 10.21 12.88
C PRO A 23 -21.66 8.82 12.28
N ARG A 24 -20.44 8.57 11.79
CA ARG A 24 -19.97 7.33 11.18
C ARG A 24 -18.44 7.36 11.00
N LEU A 25 -17.87 6.24 10.60
CA LEU A 25 -16.56 6.19 9.97
C LEU A 25 -16.68 6.68 8.52
N HIS A 26 -15.86 7.66 8.16
CA HIS A 26 -15.74 8.22 6.83
C HIS A 26 -14.30 8.11 6.34
N LEU A 27 -14.14 7.71 5.08
CA LEU A 27 -12.90 7.82 4.34
C LEU A 27 -12.97 9.10 3.51
N LEU A 28 -11.99 9.99 3.69
CA LEU A 28 -11.84 11.20 2.90
C LEU A 28 -10.48 11.18 2.23
N GLU A 29 -10.45 11.43 0.93
CA GLU A 29 -9.21 11.48 0.14
C GLU A 29 -9.00 12.88 -0.45
N PRO A 30 -8.67 13.91 0.35
CA PRO A 30 -8.37 15.23 -0.17
C PRO A 30 -7.00 15.23 -0.87
N GLY A 31 -7.01 14.98 -2.18
CA GLY A 31 -5.81 15.07 -3.02
C GLY A 31 -4.89 13.85 -2.89
N ALA A 32 -3.74 14.03 -2.24
CA ALA A 32 -2.75 12.97 -2.05
C ALA A 32 -2.80 12.35 -0.64
N GLU A 33 -3.71 12.83 0.21
CA GLU A 33 -3.83 12.39 1.60
C GLU A 33 -5.05 11.48 1.78
N THR A 34 -4.91 10.47 2.63
CA THR A 34 -6.00 9.56 3.00
C THR A 34 -6.34 9.73 4.46
N TRP A 35 -7.52 10.29 4.76
CA TRP A 35 -7.98 10.56 6.11
C TRP A 35 -9.09 9.59 6.50
N HIS A 36 -8.87 8.83 7.56
CA HIS A 36 -9.93 8.09 8.25
C HIS A 36 -10.51 8.97 9.36
N VAL A 37 -11.77 9.34 9.21
CA VAL A 37 -12.48 10.20 10.17
C VAL A 37 -13.54 9.37 10.88
N MET A 38 -13.42 9.24 12.19
CA MET A 38 -14.46 8.68 13.04
C MET A 38 -15.24 9.81 13.70
N VAL A 39 -16.55 9.83 13.48
CA VAL A 39 -17.46 10.78 14.12
C VAL A 39 -18.39 10.02 15.05
N ALA A 40 -18.33 10.33 16.35
CA ALA A 40 -19.16 9.70 17.37
C ALA A 40 -19.90 10.75 18.21
N ASP A 41 -21.20 10.55 18.43
CA ASP A 41 -21.97 11.37 19.35
C ASP A 41 -21.72 10.91 20.79
N THR A 42 -21.49 11.87 21.70
CA THR A 42 -21.25 11.64 23.12
C THR A 42 -22.25 12.46 23.94
N SER A 43 -22.37 12.18 25.24
CA SER A 43 -23.26 12.94 26.14
C SER A 43 -22.88 14.42 26.31
N ARG A 44 -21.69 14.83 25.87
CA ARG A 44 -21.20 16.21 25.94
C ARG A 44 -21.28 16.96 24.60
N GLY A 45 -21.28 16.23 23.49
CA GLY A 45 -21.18 16.80 22.15
C GLY A 45 -20.72 15.76 21.13
N ARG A 46 -20.26 16.21 19.97
CA ARG A 46 -19.79 15.33 18.89
C ARG A 46 -18.26 15.25 18.87
N LEU A 47 -17.72 14.05 18.92
CA LEU A 47 -16.29 13.77 18.86
C LEU A 47 -15.88 13.42 17.43
N TYR A 48 -14.89 14.12 16.89
CA TYR A 48 -14.28 13.88 15.60
C TYR A 48 -12.83 13.43 15.82
N VAL A 49 -12.49 12.23 15.36
CA VAL A 49 -11.12 11.70 15.39
C VAL A 49 -10.67 11.51 13.96
N LEU A 50 -9.63 12.26 13.54
CA LEU A 50 -8.99 12.11 12.24
C LEU A 50 -7.68 11.37 12.41
N TYR A 51 -7.61 10.23 11.75
CA TYR A 51 -6.41 9.46 11.54
C TYR A 51 -5.92 9.70 10.12
N ASP A 52 -4.74 10.31 10.02
CA ASP A 52 -4.04 10.46 8.76
C ASP A 52 -3.36 9.12 8.43
N ALA A 53 -3.86 8.43 7.42
CA ALA A 53 -3.38 7.13 6.96
C ALA A 53 -2.46 7.24 5.73
N THR A 54 -2.16 8.46 5.26
CA THR A 54 -1.39 8.73 4.03
C THR A 54 -0.04 8.01 4.01
N ASP A 55 0.72 8.10 5.11
CA ASP A 55 2.01 7.43 5.27
C ASP A 55 1.88 5.89 5.29
N HIS A 56 0.74 5.38 5.76
CA HIS A 56 0.48 3.94 5.81
C HIS A 56 0.17 3.40 4.41
N GLU A 57 -0.64 4.09 3.62
CA GLU A 57 -1.00 3.67 2.27
C GLU A 57 0.15 3.81 1.28
N ALA A 58 0.95 4.88 1.40
CA ALA A 58 2.17 5.05 0.60
C ALA A 58 3.13 3.86 0.78
N ARG A 59 3.34 3.42 2.04
CA ARG A 59 4.24 2.30 2.35
C ARG A 59 3.73 0.96 1.80
N VAL A 60 2.41 0.72 1.83
CA VAL A 60 1.81 -0.50 1.25
C VAL A 60 2.03 -0.52 -0.27
N ARG A 61 1.89 0.62 -0.94
CA ARG A 61 2.14 0.75 -2.38
C ARG A 61 3.60 0.49 -2.73
N ASP A 62 4.54 1.06 -1.97
CA ASP A 62 5.97 0.86 -2.19
C ASP A 62 6.38 -0.60 -2.02
N PHE A 63 5.85 -1.27 -0.99
CA PHE A 63 6.08 -2.70 -0.79
C PHE A 63 5.56 -3.54 -1.97
N GLY A 64 4.36 -3.21 -2.48
CA GLY A 64 3.79 -3.85 -3.67
C GLY A 64 4.68 -3.70 -4.91
N LEU A 65 5.24 -2.51 -5.13
CA LEU A 65 6.17 -2.26 -6.24
C LEU A 65 7.48 -3.03 -6.11
N ILE A 66 8.03 -3.14 -4.90
CA ILE A 66 9.24 -3.95 -4.65
C ILE A 66 8.98 -5.42 -4.95
N VAL A 67 7.87 -5.98 -4.46
CA VAL A 67 7.50 -7.39 -4.70
C VAL A 67 7.27 -7.65 -6.19
N LEU A 68 6.58 -6.73 -6.88
CA LEU A 68 6.37 -6.82 -8.32
C LEU A 68 7.70 -6.79 -9.09
N GLY A 69 8.60 -5.87 -8.72
CA GLY A 69 9.94 -5.77 -9.32
C GLY A 69 10.77 -7.04 -9.09
N MET A 70 10.76 -7.58 -7.88
CA MET A 70 11.43 -8.84 -7.56
C MET A 70 10.86 -10.01 -8.38
N GLY A 71 9.53 -10.10 -8.48
CA GLY A 71 8.87 -11.13 -9.28
C GLY A 71 9.24 -11.05 -10.77
N ALA A 72 9.25 -9.83 -11.34
CA ALA A 72 9.67 -9.61 -12.72
C ALA A 72 11.13 -10.00 -12.94
N LEU A 73 12.04 -9.67 -12.01
CA LEU A 73 13.45 -10.07 -12.07
C LEU A 73 13.61 -11.60 -12.05
N CYS A 74 12.87 -12.30 -11.18
CA CYS A 74 12.89 -13.77 -11.13
C CYS A 74 12.42 -14.39 -12.45
N ILE A 75 11.35 -13.86 -13.06
CA ILE A 75 10.84 -14.33 -14.35
C ILE A 75 11.87 -14.10 -15.45
N MET A 76 12.48 -12.91 -15.50
CA MET A 76 13.52 -12.61 -16.50
C MET A 76 14.72 -13.55 -16.37
N ALA A 77 15.21 -13.79 -15.16
CA ALA A 77 16.32 -14.73 -14.92
C ALA A 77 15.96 -16.16 -15.34
N ALA A 78 14.73 -16.62 -15.06
CA ALA A 78 14.27 -17.93 -15.49
C ALA A 78 14.18 -18.03 -17.03
N CYS A 79 13.69 -16.99 -17.70
CA CYS A 79 13.65 -16.91 -19.15
C CYS A 79 15.05 -16.91 -19.76
N GLU A 80 15.99 -16.16 -19.19
CA GLU A 80 17.38 -16.11 -19.66
C GLU A 80 18.05 -17.48 -19.54
N VAL A 81 17.90 -18.16 -18.41
CA VAL A 81 18.39 -19.54 -18.22
C VAL A 81 17.73 -20.49 -19.22
N MET A 82 16.42 -20.37 -19.46
CA MET A 82 15.71 -21.21 -20.42
C MET A 82 16.24 -20.99 -21.85
N LEU A 83 16.44 -19.73 -22.26
CA LEU A 83 16.95 -19.36 -23.58
C LEU A 83 18.39 -19.83 -23.77
N LEU A 84 19.26 -19.62 -22.79
CA LEU A 84 20.64 -20.11 -22.82
C LEU A 84 20.69 -21.65 -22.97
N ASN A 85 19.78 -22.36 -22.30
CA ASN A 85 19.66 -23.81 -22.44
C ASN A 85 19.10 -24.25 -23.80
N ALA A 86 18.26 -23.44 -24.43
CA ALA A 86 17.73 -23.70 -25.76
C ALA A 86 18.79 -23.52 -26.85
N GLU A 87 19.70 -22.55 -26.69
CA GLU A 87 20.79 -22.25 -27.64
C GLU A 87 21.98 -23.22 -27.53
N LEU A 88 22.08 -24.02 -26.46
CA LEU A 88 23.15 -25.00 -26.30
C LEU A 88 23.02 -26.14 -27.34
N PRO A 89 23.99 -26.30 -28.27
CA PRO A 89 24.01 -27.42 -29.19
C PRO A 89 24.10 -28.75 -28.44
N GLY A 90 23.42 -29.78 -28.96
CA GLY A 90 23.22 -31.07 -28.26
C GLY A 90 24.50 -31.73 -27.73
N ASP A 91 25.64 -31.51 -28.38
CA ASP A 91 26.94 -32.04 -27.98
C ASP A 91 27.43 -31.51 -26.60
N ILE A 92 27.19 -30.23 -26.30
CA ILE A 92 27.58 -29.62 -25.02
C ILE A 92 26.67 -30.14 -23.88
N ARG A 93 25.39 -30.38 -24.20
CA ARG A 93 24.39 -30.92 -23.26
C ARG A 93 24.81 -32.30 -22.74
N HIS A 94 25.36 -33.15 -23.60
CA HIS A 94 25.88 -34.47 -23.21
C HIS A 94 27.13 -34.40 -22.33
N ARG A 95 27.99 -33.39 -22.51
CA ARG A 95 29.21 -33.20 -21.71
C ARG A 95 28.91 -32.65 -20.31
N VAL A 96 27.99 -31.69 -20.19
CA VAL A 96 27.54 -31.17 -18.88
C VAL A 96 26.83 -32.24 -18.06
N ALA A 97 25.95 -33.04 -18.69
CA ALA A 97 25.28 -34.17 -18.03
C ALA A 97 26.23 -35.31 -17.62
N ARG A 98 27.44 -35.39 -18.21
CA ARG A 98 28.49 -36.34 -17.80
C ARG A 98 29.32 -35.78 -16.63
N ALA A 99 29.52 -34.47 -16.58
CA ALA A 99 30.26 -33.79 -15.51
C ALA A 99 29.51 -33.70 -14.17
N GLN A 100 28.17 -33.64 -14.18
CA GLN A 100 27.36 -33.64 -12.94
C GLN A 100 27.11 -35.03 -12.33
N ARG A 101 27.59 -36.11 -12.97
CA ARG A 101 27.47 -37.49 -12.49
C ARG A 101 28.73 -38.03 -11.80
N HIS A 102 29.74 -37.20 -11.63
CA HIS A 102 30.94 -37.45 -10.84
C HIS A 102 31.04 -36.40 -9.74
#